data_AF-A0A0Q9WLN1-F1
#
_entry.id   AF-A0A0Q9WLN1-F1
#
_cell.length_a   1.000
_cell.length_b   1.000
_cell.length_c   1.000
_cell.angle_alpha   90.00
_cell.angle_beta   90.00
_cell.angle_gamma   90.00
#
_symmetry.space_group_name_H-M   'P 1'
#
loop_
_entity.id
_entity.type
_entity.pdbx_description
1 polymer ?
#
loop_
_entity_poly.entity_id
_entity_poly.type
_entity_poly.pdbx_seq_one_letter_code
_entity_poly.pdbx_strand_id
1 'polypeptide(L)'
;MQQSSRILCLVLGLWLLLLVKTEKRNFVNKLRTTKAKMPRYKLVELMLVKPSKTMTQAERTQYMDNCKPLGKRCRLAEDCCSLQCIKRRYCVYYDMRQMRLEANAME
;
A
#
# COMPACT_ATOMS: atom_id res chain seq x y z
N MET A 1 -18.96 15.36 -59.15
CA MET A 1 -19.31 14.59 -57.93
C MET A 1 -18.06 13.95 -57.29
N GLN A 2 -17.02 14.72 -56.94
CA GLN A 2 -15.73 14.15 -56.47
C GLN A 2 -15.24 14.70 -55.12
N GLN A 3 -15.81 15.83 -54.64
CA GLN A 3 -15.50 16.40 -53.33
C GLN A 3 -16.18 15.65 -52.17
N SER A 4 -17.41 15.15 -52.35
CA SER A 4 -18.19 14.54 -51.27
C SER A 4 -17.57 13.24 -50.72
N SER A 5 -16.87 12.48 -51.56
CA SER A 5 -16.19 11.23 -51.17
C SER A 5 -15.01 11.48 -50.22
N ARG A 6 -14.24 12.57 -50.44
CA ARG A 6 -13.12 12.94 -49.57
C ARG A 6 -13.58 13.39 -48.19
N ILE A 7 -14.69 14.13 -48.14
CA ILE A 7 -15.28 14.59 -46.87
C ILE A 7 -15.80 13.40 -46.07
N LEU A 8 -16.50 12.45 -46.72
CA LEU A 8 -16.95 11.22 -46.06
C LEU A 8 -15.79 10.41 -45.46
N CYS A 9 -14.69 10.24 -46.19
CA CYS A 9 -13.51 9.53 -45.68
C CYS A 9 -12.86 10.22 -44.48
N LEU A 10 -12.78 11.56 -44.47
CA LEU A 10 -12.23 12.30 -43.34
C LEU A 10 -13.13 12.22 -42.11
N VAL A 11 -14.45 12.30 -42.27
CA VAL A 11 -15.41 12.18 -41.16
C VAL A 11 -15.39 10.78 -40.57
N LEU A 12 -15.39 9.74 -41.42
CA LEU A 12 -15.31 8.35 -40.97
C LEU A 12 -13.96 8.03 -40.31
N GLY A 13 -12.86 8.56 -40.86
CA GLY A 13 -11.52 8.43 -40.28
C GLY A 13 -11.40 9.10 -38.90
N LEU A 14 -11.96 10.31 -38.74
CA LEU A 14 -12.00 10.97 -37.43
C LEU A 14 -12.85 10.20 -36.42
N TRP A 15 -14.00 9.66 -36.84
CA TRP A 15 -14.88 8.87 -35.99
C TRP A 15 -14.21 7.59 -35.48
N LEU A 16 -13.50 6.87 -36.36
CA LEU A 16 -12.73 5.68 -36.00
C LEU A 16 -11.60 6.01 -35.02
N LEU A 17 -10.87 7.10 -35.25
CA LEU A 17 -9.82 7.56 -34.35
C LEU A 17 -10.36 7.95 -32.96
N LEU A 18 -11.54 8.57 -32.91
CA LEU A 18 -12.21 8.90 -31.65
C LEU A 18 -12.64 7.64 -30.89
N LEU A 19 -13.24 6.66 -31.57
CA LEU A 19 -13.65 5.37 -30.99
C LEU A 19 -12.46 4.61 -30.39
N VAL A 20 -11.36 4.52 -31.12
CA VAL A 20 -10.12 3.86 -30.64
C VAL A 20 -9.54 4.60 -29.43
N LYS A 21 -9.63 5.94 -29.40
CA LYS A 21 -9.13 6.75 -28.28
C LYS A 21 -10.01 6.66 -27.03
N THR A 22 -11.31 6.43 -27.18
CA THR A 22 -12.22 6.17 -26.05
C THR A 22 -12.00 4.81 -25.41
N GLU A 23 -11.77 3.75 -26.19
CA GLU A 23 -11.48 2.42 -25.64
C GLU A 23 -10.18 2.40 -24.81
N LYS A 24 -9.11 3.01 -25.32
CA LYS A 24 -7.85 3.13 -24.57
C LYS A 24 -8.02 3.87 -23.24
N ARG A 25 -8.88 4.89 -23.19
CA ARG A 25 -9.17 5.63 -21.95
C ARG A 25 -9.94 4.78 -20.94
N ASN A 26 -10.92 4.01 -21.39
CA ASN A 26 -11.70 3.13 -20.51
C ASN A 26 -10.85 2.01 -19.91
N PHE A 27 -9.89 1.45 -20.67
CA PHE A 27 -8.97 0.44 -20.17
C PHE A 27 -8.01 0.99 -19.09
N VAL A 28 -7.44 2.19 -19.31
CA VAL A 28 -6.56 2.85 -18.33
C VAL A 28 -7.32 3.24 -17.07
N ASN A 29 -8.56 3.71 -17.19
CA ASN A 29 -9.40 4.03 -16.03
C ASN A 29 -9.76 2.77 -15.22
N LYS A 30 -10.04 1.65 -15.89
CA LYS A 30 -10.33 0.36 -15.25
C LYS A 30 -9.11 -0.20 -14.49
N LEU A 31 -7.89 0.01 -14.99
CA LEU A 31 -6.63 -0.30 -14.29
C LEU A 31 -6.35 0.64 -13.12
N ARG A 32 -6.83 1.88 -13.18
CA ARG A 32 -6.64 2.87 -12.11
C ARG A 32 -7.61 2.63 -10.94
N THR A 33 -8.80 2.10 -11.20
CA THR A 33 -9.77 1.69 -10.17
C THR A 33 -9.44 0.36 -9.50
N THR A 34 -8.64 -0.51 -10.15
CA THR A 34 -8.14 -1.78 -9.56
C THR A 34 -6.83 -1.65 -8.80
N LYS A 35 -6.24 -0.44 -8.71
CA LYS A 35 -5.36 -0.10 -7.58
C LYS A 35 -6.21 0.00 -6.33
N ALA A 36 -6.64 -1.17 -5.86
CA ALA A 36 -7.34 -1.39 -4.62
C ALA A 36 -6.68 -0.54 -3.54
N LYS A 37 -7.50 0.29 -2.89
CA LYS A 37 -7.14 1.03 -1.68
C LYS A 37 -6.75 0.01 -0.62
N MET A 38 -5.49 -0.40 -0.61
CA MET A 38 -5.00 -1.30 0.43
C MET A 38 -5.10 -0.53 1.75
N PRO A 39 -5.84 -1.04 2.75
CA PRO A 39 -6.05 -0.29 3.97
C PRO A 39 -4.72 -0.06 4.69
N ARG A 40 -4.53 1.12 5.28
CA ARG A 40 -3.24 1.56 5.85
C ARG A 40 -2.65 0.56 6.84
N TYR A 41 -3.49 -0.12 7.64
CA TYR A 41 -3.02 -1.13 8.60
C TYR A 41 -2.25 -2.27 7.92
N LYS A 42 -2.65 -2.73 6.72
CA LYS A 42 -1.94 -3.78 5.98
C LYS A 42 -0.55 -3.31 5.55
N LEU A 43 -0.42 -2.06 5.11
CA LEU A 43 0.86 -1.49 4.72
C LEU A 43 1.81 -1.39 5.92
N VAL A 44 1.31 -0.95 7.07
CA VAL A 44 2.08 -0.87 8.31
C VAL A 44 2.53 -2.26 8.77
N GLU A 45 1.64 -3.26 8.72
CA GLU A 45 1.97 -4.65 9.06
C GLU A 45 3.13 -5.21 8.21
N LEU A 46 3.14 -4.91 6.91
CA LEU A 46 4.20 -5.30 5.97
C LEU A 46 5.55 -4.59 6.23
N MET A 47 5.54 -3.46 6.93
CA MET A 47 6.74 -2.70 7.29
C MET A 47 7.31 -3.10 8.64
N LEU A 48 6.56 -3.79 9.49
CA LEU A 48 7.03 -4.25 10.79
C LEU A 48 7.93 -5.49 10.63
N VAL A 49 9.00 -5.52 11.41
CA VAL A 49 9.84 -6.68 11.60
C VAL A 49 9.06 -7.70 12.42
N LYS A 50 9.06 -8.95 11.99
CA LYS A 50 8.39 -10.02 12.73
C LYS A 50 9.16 -10.30 14.03
N PRO A 51 8.45 -10.57 15.13
CA PRO A 51 9.07 -11.03 16.36
C PRO A 51 9.80 -12.36 16.13
N SER A 52 10.86 -12.58 16.90
CA SER A 52 11.67 -13.78 16.89
C SER A 52 10.87 -14.97 17.41
N LYS A 53 10.79 -16.03 16.60
CA LYS A 53 10.08 -17.27 16.96
C LYS A 53 10.91 -18.23 17.81
N THR A 54 12.24 -18.09 17.79
CA THR A 54 13.19 -19.05 18.37
C THR A 54 13.76 -18.57 19.71
N MET A 55 13.26 -17.46 20.23
CA MET A 55 13.78 -16.82 21.42
C MET A 55 13.24 -17.49 22.69
N THR A 56 14.13 -17.74 23.65
CA THR A 56 13.75 -18.32 24.94
C THR A 56 13.00 -17.29 25.80
N GLN A 57 12.26 -17.77 26.81
CA GLN A 57 11.54 -16.88 27.73
C GLN A 57 12.49 -15.96 28.50
N ALA A 58 13.65 -16.47 28.94
CA ALA A 58 14.65 -15.69 29.65
C ALA A 58 15.22 -14.55 28.79
N GLU A 59 15.55 -14.83 27.53
CA GLU A 59 15.98 -13.79 26.60
C GLU A 59 14.88 -12.76 26.40
N ARG A 60 13.61 -13.17 26.24
CA ARG A 60 12.51 -12.23 26.06
C ARG A 60 12.39 -11.26 27.24
N THR A 61 12.53 -11.76 28.47
CA THR A 61 12.54 -10.92 29.67
C THR A 61 13.71 -9.92 29.65
N GLN A 62 14.92 -10.35 29.29
CA GLN A 62 16.08 -9.46 29.18
C GLN A 62 15.88 -8.31 28.19
N TYR A 63 15.20 -8.57 27.07
CA TYR A 63 14.88 -7.53 26.08
C TYR A 63 13.78 -6.59 26.56
N MET A 64 12.79 -7.08 27.30
CA MET A 64 11.76 -6.23 27.90
C MET A 64 12.32 -5.31 28.98
N ASP A 65 13.23 -5.81 29.83
CA ASP A 65 13.87 -5.03 30.87
C ASP A 65 14.78 -3.93 30.29
N ASN A 66 15.42 -4.18 29.14
CA ASN A 66 16.33 -3.25 28.46
C ASN A 66 15.73 -2.68 27.17
N CYS A 67 14.41 -2.56 27.11
CA CYS A 67 13.73 -2.17 25.89
C CYS A 67 14.08 -0.72 25.49
N LYS A 68 14.08 -0.47 24.19
CA LYS A 68 14.41 0.83 23.60
C LYS A 68 13.15 1.67 23.41
N PRO A 69 13.22 2.99 23.69
CA PRO A 69 12.13 3.91 23.43
C PRO A 69 11.94 4.16 21.94
N LEU A 70 10.83 4.83 21.60
CA LEU A 70 10.47 5.20 20.23
C LEU A 70 11.59 6.01 19.54
N GLY A 71 11.74 5.81 18.23
CA GLY A 71 12.76 6.48 17.42
C GLY A 71 14.19 5.97 17.60
N LYS A 72 14.45 5.03 18.53
CA LYS A 72 15.77 4.39 18.67
C LYS A 72 15.95 3.26 17.67
N ARG A 73 17.22 2.96 17.35
CA ARG A 73 17.55 1.88 16.41
C ARG A 73 17.29 0.50 17.00
N CYS A 74 16.61 -0.34 16.26
CA CYS A 74 16.27 -1.72 16.63
C CYS A 74 16.74 -2.73 15.58
N ARG A 75 17.06 -3.95 16.03
CA ARG A 75 17.31 -5.09 15.14
C ARG A 75 16.11 -6.02 15.08
N LEU A 76 15.53 -6.29 16.24
CA LEU A 76 14.37 -7.15 16.43
C LEU A 76 13.19 -6.32 16.90
N ALA A 77 11.99 -6.91 16.86
CA ALA A 77 10.79 -6.28 17.41
C ALA A 77 10.91 -6.11 18.94
N GLU A 78 11.50 -7.12 19.58
CA GLU A 78 11.74 -7.24 21.02
C GLU A 78 12.69 -6.19 21.57
N ASP A 79 13.57 -5.61 20.73
CA ASP A 79 14.39 -4.46 21.12
C ASP A 79 13.55 -3.26 21.57
N CYS A 80 12.32 -3.12 21.09
CA CYS A 80 11.50 -1.94 21.30
C CYS A 80 10.51 -2.17 22.45
N CYS A 81 10.29 -1.16 23.30
CA CYS A 81 9.28 -1.25 24.36
C CYS A 81 7.85 -1.43 23.80
N SER A 82 7.63 -0.96 22.58
CA SER A 82 6.37 -1.16 21.83
C SER A 82 6.26 -2.55 21.19
N LEU A 83 7.31 -3.37 21.24
CA LEU A 83 7.47 -4.61 20.47
C LEU A 83 7.29 -4.41 18.96
N GLN A 84 7.56 -3.20 18.46
CA GLN A 84 7.35 -2.82 17.07
C GLN A 84 8.60 -2.12 16.52
N CYS A 85 9.33 -2.85 15.68
CA CYS A 85 10.46 -2.36 14.91
C CYS A 85 10.08 -2.31 13.44
N ILE A 86 10.31 -1.20 12.72
CA ILE A 86 10.08 -1.16 11.26
C ILE A 86 11.30 -1.63 10.48
N LYS A 87 11.12 -2.00 9.21
CA LYS A 87 12.21 -2.39 8.28
C LYS A 87 13.34 -1.37 8.16
N ARG A 88 13.07 -0.08 8.41
CA ARG A 88 14.11 0.97 8.50
C ARG A 88 14.94 0.90 9.78
N ARG A 89 14.71 -0.09 10.65
CA ARG A 89 15.42 -0.38 11.91
C ARG A 89 15.24 0.69 12.99
N TYR A 90 14.01 1.18 13.17
CA TYR A 90 13.66 2.10 14.26
C TYR A 90 12.41 1.65 15.01
N CYS A 91 12.37 1.91 16.31
CA CYS A 91 11.22 1.65 17.17
C CYS A 91 10.09 2.62 16.87
N VAL A 92 8.89 2.09 16.72
CA VAL A 92 7.68 2.85 16.41
C VAL A 92 6.54 2.41 17.33
N TYR A 93 5.50 3.21 17.39
CA TYR A 93 4.25 2.81 18.02
C TYR A 93 3.13 3.01 17.02
N TYR A 94 2.55 1.90 16.56
CA TYR A 94 1.34 1.89 15.76
C TYR A 94 0.26 1.14 16.51
N ASP A 95 -0.86 1.82 16.76
CA ASP A 95 -2.06 1.16 17.26
C ASP A 95 -2.75 0.43 16.10
N MET A 96 -2.39 -0.84 15.93
CA MET A 96 -2.98 -1.72 14.91
C MET A 96 -4.47 -1.96 15.15
N ARG A 97 -4.96 -1.83 16.39
CA ARG A 97 -6.38 -1.99 16.71
C ARG A 97 -7.15 -0.78 16.20
N GLN A 98 -6.69 0.43 16.51
CA GLN A 98 -7.31 1.66 16.03
C GLN A 98 -7.33 1.71 14.50
N MET A 99 -6.21 1.42 13.83
CA MET A 99 -6.15 1.45 12.36
C MET A 99 -7.04 0.40 11.68
N ARG A 100 -7.30 -0.75 12.32
CA ARG A 100 -8.28 -1.73 11.83
C ARG A 100 -9.70 -1.22 12.01
N LEU A 101 -10.02 -0.63 13.15
CA LEU A 101 -11.35 -0.05 13.40
C LEU A 101 -11.65 1.08 12.41
N GLU A 102 -10.69 1.98 12.15
CA GLU A 102 -10.81 3.04 11.15
C GLU A 102 -10.99 2.48 9.74
N ALA A 103 -10.27 1.42 9.38
CA ALA A 103 -10.44 0.78 8.07
C ALA A 103 -11.83 0.16 7.92
N ASN A 104 -12.32 -0.55 8.94
CA ASN A 104 -13.64 -1.18 8.93
C ASN A 104 -14.79 -0.15 8.99
N ALA A 105 -14.55 1.04 9.54
CA ALA A 105 -15.54 2.12 9.58
C ALA A 105 -15.69 2.86 8.23
N MET A 106 -14.79 2.62 7.27
CA MET A 106 -14.81 3.20 5.93
C MET A 106 -15.36 2.24 4.86
N GLU A 107 -15.70 1.01 5.23
CA GLU A 107 -16.41 0.02 4.40
C GLU A 107 -17.92 0.07 4.65
#